data_AF-A0A8T9BZT7-F1
#
_entry.id   AF-A0A8T9BZT7-F1
#
_cell.length_a   1.000
_cell.length_b   1.000
_cell.length_c   1.000
_cell.angle_alpha   90.00
_cell.angle_beta   90.00
_cell.angle_gamma   90.00
#
_symmetry.space_group_name_H-M   'P 1'
#
loop_
_entity.id
_entity.type
_entity.pdbx_description
1 polymer ?
#
loop_
_entity_poly.entity_id
_entity_poly.type
_entity_poly.pdbx_seq_one_letter_code
_entity_poly.pdbx_strand_id
1 'polypeptide(L)'
;MFCTDILTNGVTEACEELGITIVAYSPLGRGYLSGKSEGYGDVSLVMKMGPRYAEKNFQENMGIVSAVREMAARKSCTIAQLAINWVKAHTGTEGYPIIIPTPRATTVQRVEENTMDVHVMAEEIKEDQRIFGQDASAGG
;
A
#
# COMPACT_ATOMS: atom_id res chain seq x y z
N MET A 1 4.96 -6.09 -0.99
CA MET A 1 3.97 -5.05 -0.72
C MET A 1 4.51 -3.70 -1.17
N PHE A 2 4.45 -2.62 -0.38
CA PHE A 2 4.95 -1.31 -0.80
C PHE A 2 6.47 -1.31 -0.87
N CYS A 3 7.03 -0.52 -1.79
CA CYS A 3 8.45 -0.18 -1.75
C CYS A 3 8.62 1.01 -0.81
N THR A 4 9.16 0.76 0.38
CA THR A 4 9.33 1.77 1.43
C THR A 4 10.71 2.40 1.43
N ASP A 5 11.59 2.05 0.48
CA ASP A 5 12.95 2.59 0.36
C ASP A 5 12.95 4.13 0.23
N ILE A 6 11.94 4.67 -0.46
CA ILE A 6 11.73 6.12 -0.61
C ILE A 6 11.63 6.86 0.73
N LEU A 7 11.19 6.17 1.79
CA LEU A 7 11.04 6.74 3.13
C LEU A 7 12.38 6.86 3.88
N THR A 8 13.46 6.30 3.33
CA THR A 8 14.77 6.22 4.01
C THR A 8 15.96 6.56 3.11
N ASN A 9 15.75 6.73 1.80
CA ASN A 9 16.81 6.93 0.82
C ASN A 9 17.11 8.41 0.50
N GLY A 10 16.50 9.36 1.24
CA GLY A 10 16.72 10.79 1.08
C GLY A 10 15.77 11.49 0.09
N VAL A 11 14.94 10.74 -0.66
CA VAL A 11 14.03 11.33 -1.65
C VAL A 11 12.93 12.13 -0.99
N THR A 12 12.35 11.64 0.12
CA THR A 12 11.30 12.36 0.87
C THR A 12 11.80 13.70 1.40
N GLU A 13 13.00 13.71 1.97
CA GLU A 13 13.65 14.90 2.54
C GLU A 13 13.92 15.94 1.44
N ALA A 14 14.50 15.52 0.31
CA ALA A 14 14.75 16.41 -0.81
C ALA A 14 13.44 16.96 -1.40
N CYS A 15 12.39 16.15 -1.49
CA CYS A 15 11.08 16.60 -1.96
C CYS A 15 10.45 17.61 -1.00
N GLU A 16 10.58 17.43 0.33
CA GLU A 16 10.07 18.41 1.28
C GLU A 16 10.85 19.73 1.23
N GLU A 17 12.18 19.69 1.20
CA GLU A 17 13.04 20.87 1.08
C GLU A 17 12.73 21.70 -0.17
N LEU A 18 12.39 21.05 -1.28
CA LEU A 18 12.11 21.67 -2.57
C LEU A 18 10.62 21.97 -2.81
N GLY A 19 9.72 21.60 -1.88
CA GLY A 19 8.28 21.76 -2.05
C GLY A 19 7.67 20.89 -3.17
N ILE A 20 8.26 19.73 -3.45
CA ILE A 20 7.82 18.78 -4.48
C ILE A 20 6.81 17.78 -3.90
N THR A 21 5.67 17.64 -4.56
CA THR A 21 4.66 16.63 -4.21
C THR A 21 5.04 15.26 -4.76
N ILE A 22 4.92 14.22 -3.94
CA ILE A 22 5.07 12.82 -4.33
C ILE A 22 3.70 12.25 -4.74
N VAL A 23 3.63 11.65 -5.91
CA VAL A 23 2.44 10.93 -6.39
C VAL A 23 2.70 9.43 -6.26
N ALA A 24 2.08 8.80 -5.26
CA ALA A 24 2.29 7.38 -4.97
C ALA A 24 1.47 6.49 -5.91
N TYR A 25 2.17 5.78 -6.80
CA TYR A 25 1.57 4.89 -7.79
C TYR A 25 1.19 3.53 -7.21
N SER A 26 0.04 3.00 -7.63
CA SER A 26 -0.47 1.68 -7.21
C SER A 26 -0.54 1.49 -5.69
N PRO A 27 -1.22 2.38 -4.95
CA PRO A 27 -1.30 2.33 -3.47
C PRO A 27 -2.07 1.11 -2.93
N LEU A 28 -2.62 0.26 -3.81
CA LEU A 28 -3.27 -1.01 -3.46
C LEU A 28 -2.38 -2.24 -3.74
N GLY A 29 -1.06 -2.06 -3.82
CA GLY A 29 -0.11 -3.15 -4.01
C GLY A 29 -0.38 -3.94 -5.29
N ARG A 30 -0.74 -3.26 -6.38
CA ARG A 30 -1.15 -3.86 -7.67
C ARG A 30 -2.30 -4.88 -7.57
N GLY A 31 -3.19 -4.71 -6.59
CA GLY A 31 -4.40 -5.52 -6.44
C GLY A 31 -4.43 -6.39 -5.19
N TYR A 32 -3.28 -6.67 -4.55
CA TYR A 32 -3.22 -7.44 -3.30
C TYR A 32 -4.07 -6.81 -2.19
N LEU A 33 -4.04 -5.48 -2.07
CA LEU A 33 -4.75 -4.74 -1.01
C LEU A 33 -6.14 -4.24 -1.46
N SER A 34 -6.68 -4.78 -2.57
CA SER A 34 -7.99 -4.39 -3.11
C SER A 34 -9.17 -5.25 -2.63
N GLY A 35 -8.88 -6.29 -1.85
CA GLY A 35 -9.86 -7.28 -1.38
C GLY A 35 -10.39 -8.24 -2.45
N LYS A 36 -9.79 -8.28 -3.66
CA LYS A 36 -10.27 -9.12 -4.78
C LYS A 36 -9.53 -10.44 -4.98
N SER A 37 -8.25 -10.52 -4.64
CA SER A 37 -7.44 -11.70 -4.87
C SER A 37 -7.44 -12.56 -3.61
N GLU A 38 -8.31 -13.58 -3.57
CA GLU A 38 -8.41 -14.49 -2.43
C GLU A 38 -7.62 -15.78 -2.64
N GLY A 39 -7.35 -16.16 -3.91
CA GLY A 39 -6.50 -17.29 -4.25
C GLY A 39 -5.61 -17.08 -5.48
N TYR A 40 -4.60 -17.93 -5.62
CA TYR A 40 -3.68 -17.89 -6.77
C TYR A 40 -4.39 -18.19 -8.11
N GLY A 41 -5.53 -18.88 -8.05
CA GLY A 41 -6.41 -19.13 -9.19
C GLY A 41 -6.95 -17.83 -9.81
N ASP A 42 -7.11 -16.77 -9.01
CA ASP A 42 -7.68 -15.49 -9.45
C ASP A 42 -6.66 -14.60 -10.18
N VAL A 43 -5.38 -14.99 -10.13
CA VAL A 43 -4.31 -14.23 -10.77
C VAL A 43 -4.26 -14.56 -12.26
N SER A 44 -4.34 -13.52 -13.10
CA SER A 44 -4.25 -13.68 -14.55
C SER A 44 -2.91 -14.28 -15.01
N LEU A 45 -2.91 -15.00 -16.13
CA LEU A 45 -1.68 -15.59 -16.70
C LEU A 45 -0.58 -14.55 -16.95
N VAL A 46 -0.94 -13.35 -17.38
CA VAL A 46 0.02 -12.25 -17.62
C VAL A 46 0.68 -11.79 -16.32
N MET A 47 -0.08 -11.70 -15.22
CA MET A 47 0.47 -11.35 -13.91
C MET A 47 1.45 -12.42 -13.41
N LYS A 48 1.13 -13.71 -13.60
CA LYS A 48 1.98 -14.85 -13.20
C LYS A 48 3.36 -14.86 -13.85
N MET A 49 3.57 -14.13 -14.96
CA MET A 49 4.89 -13.98 -15.57
C MET A 49 5.84 -13.11 -14.75
N GLY A 50 5.32 -12.26 -13.85
CA GLY A 50 6.13 -11.42 -12.98
C GLY A 50 6.55 -12.14 -11.69
N PRO A 51 7.76 -11.87 -11.15
CA PRO A 51 8.26 -12.53 -9.94
C PRO A 51 7.34 -12.30 -8.72
N ARG A 52 6.62 -11.19 -8.68
CA ARG A 52 5.64 -10.85 -7.64
C ARG A 52 4.45 -11.81 -7.54
N TYR A 53 4.09 -12.46 -8.64
CA TYR A 53 3.00 -13.42 -8.70
C TYR A 53 3.51 -14.82 -9.07
N ALA A 54 4.80 -15.11 -8.85
CA ALA A 54 5.23 -16.49 -8.77
C ALA A 54 4.55 -17.14 -7.56
N GLU A 55 4.10 -18.40 -7.67
CA GLU A 55 3.31 -19.09 -6.64
C GLU A 55 3.87 -18.89 -5.23
N LYS A 56 5.15 -19.17 -5.02
CA LYS A 56 5.82 -18.99 -3.71
C LYS A 56 5.65 -17.57 -3.17
N ASN A 57 5.96 -16.57 -3.98
CA ASN A 57 5.89 -15.16 -3.60
C ASN A 57 4.45 -14.69 -3.42
N PHE A 58 3.49 -15.25 -4.15
CA PHE A 58 2.08 -14.99 -3.95
C PHE A 58 1.64 -15.46 -2.57
N GLN A 59 1.97 -16.69 -2.18
CA GLN A 59 1.62 -17.24 -0.86
C GLN A 59 2.23 -16.42 0.28
N GLU A 60 3.50 -16.04 0.17
CA GLU A 60 4.16 -15.16 1.15
C GLU A 60 3.49 -13.78 1.23
N ASN A 61 3.20 -13.15 0.08
CA ASN A 61 2.50 -11.87 0.03
C ASN A 61 1.07 -11.96 0.60
N MET A 62 0.38 -13.09 0.45
CA MET A 62 -0.94 -13.30 1.03
C MET A 62 -0.91 -13.36 2.57
N GLY A 63 0.19 -13.83 3.16
CA GLY A 63 0.42 -13.72 4.61
C GLY A 63 0.42 -12.25 5.08
N ILE A 64 1.08 -11.38 4.32
CA ILE A 64 1.10 -9.93 4.60
C ILE A 64 -0.30 -9.32 4.40
N VAL A 65 -1.01 -9.70 3.32
CA VAL A 65 -2.41 -9.25 3.11
C VAL A 65 -3.31 -9.67 4.26
N SER A 66 -3.11 -10.85 4.84
CA SER A 66 -3.86 -11.32 6.02
C SER A 66 -3.61 -10.43 7.24
N ALA A 67 -2.35 -10.08 7.51
CA ALA A 67 -2.01 -9.17 8.60
C ALA A 67 -2.67 -7.79 8.42
N VAL A 68 -2.61 -7.22 7.22
CA VAL A 68 -3.27 -5.93 6.91
C VAL A 68 -4.80 -6.05 7.03
N ARG A 69 -5.39 -7.19 6.68
CA ARG A 69 -6.82 -7.45 6.87
C ARG A 69 -7.23 -7.40 8.33
N GLU A 70 -6.45 -8.00 9.22
CA GLU A 70 -6.71 -7.95 10.66
C GLU A 70 -6.59 -6.52 11.20
N MET A 71 -5.60 -5.75 10.71
CA MET A 71 -5.45 -4.33 11.07
C MET A 71 -6.66 -3.50 10.64
N ALA A 72 -7.11 -3.68 9.40
CA ALA A 72 -8.26 -2.98 8.85
C ALA A 72 -9.55 -3.31 9.62
N ALA A 73 -9.73 -4.59 10.00
CA ALA A 73 -10.85 -5.05 10.80
C ALA A 73 -10.89 -4.38 12.19
N ARG A 74 -9.74 -4.26 12.88
CA ARG A 74 -9.67 -3.54 14.17
C ARG A 74 -10.09 -2.07 14.06
N LYS A 75 -9.86 -1.46 12.90
CA LYS A 75 -10.23 -0.07 12.59
C LYS A 75 -11.62 0.07 11.94
N SER A 76 -12.36 -1.04 11.79
CA SER A 76 -13.67 -1.05 11.11
C SER A 76 -13.64 -0.42 9.70
N CYS A 77 -12.56 -0.67 8.96
CA CYS A 77 -12.37 -0.17 7.60
C CYS A 77 -11.98 -1.31 6.65
N THR A 78 -12.00 -1.05 5.35
CA THR A 78 -11.54 -2.04 4.36
C THR A 78 -10.01 -2.04 4.24
N ILE A 79 -9.45 -3.13 3.74
CA ILE A 79 -8.00 -3.22 3.45
C ILE A 79 -7.55 -2.10 2.52
N ALA A 80 -8.38 -1.78 1.51
CA ALA A 80 -8.09 -0.73 0.54
C ALA A 80 -8.05 0.64 1.21
N GLN A 81 -9.01 0.92 2.08
CA GLN A 81 -9.06 2.16 2.85
C GLN A 81 -7.84 2.31 3.75
N LEU A 82 -7.47 1.27 4.51
CA LEU A 82 -6.29 1.30 5.36
C LEU A 82 -5.01 1.54 4.53
N ALA A 83 -4.85 0.81 3.43
CA ALA A 83 -3.68 0.94 2.56
C ALA A 83 -3.52 2.36 1.97
N ILE A 84 -4.60 2.94 1.45
CA ILE A 84 -4.60 4.30 0.88
C ILE A 84 -4.31 5.33 1.96
N ASN A 85 -4.95 5.21 3.13
CA ASN A 85 -4.78 6.17 4.21
C ASN A 85 -3.40 6.04 4.87
N TRP A 86 -2.80 4.86 4.94
CA TRP A 86 -1.43 4.66 5.40
C TRP A 86 -0.43 5.43 4.52
N VAL A 87 -0.55 5.34 3.19
CA VAL A 87 0.30 6.13 2.26
C VAL A 87 0.12 7.63 2.48
N LYS A 88 -1.14 8.08 2.65
CA LYS A 88 -1.46 9.49 2.87
C LYS A 88 -0.96 10.00 4.23
N ALA A 89 -0.91 9.16 5.26
CA ALA A 89 -0.61 9.53 6.64
C ALA A 89 0.81 10.09 6.85
N HIS A 90 1.73 9.83 5.93
CA HIS A 90 3.06 10.43 5.93
C HIS A 90 3.04 11.93 5.61
N THR A 91 2.01 12.41 4.89
CA THR A 91 1.94 13.80 4.41
C THR A 91 2.05 14.82 5.54
N GLY A 92 3.02 15.73 5.45
CA GLY A 92 3.20 16.82 6.41
C GLY A 92 3.66 16.37 7.80
N THR A 93 4.14 15.14 7.91
CA THR A 93 4.94 14.69 9.06
C THR A 93 6.39 15.13 8.87
N GLU A 94 7.17 15.24 9.95
CA GLU A 94 8.55 15.73 9.89
C GLU A 94 9.39 14.92 8.88
N GLY A 95 9.87 15.57 7.81
CA GLY A 95 10.71 14.98 6.77
C GLY A 95 9.94 14.32 5.61
N TYR A 96 8.62 14.51 5.53
CA TYR A 96 7.77 14.01 4.46
C TYR A 96 6.98 15.13 3.74
N PRO A 97 7.07 15.20 2.39
CA PRO A 97 6.34 16.18 1.60
C PRO A 97 4.85 15.84 1.53
N ILE A 98 4.10 16.59 0.73
CA ILE A 98 2.76 16.15 0.31
C ILE A 98 2.87 14.83 -0.46
N ILE A 99 2.14 13.79 -0.01
CA ILE A 99 2.07 12.47 -0.67
C ILE A 99 0.64 12.18 -1.09
N ILE A 100 0.41 12.07 -2.40
CA ILE A 100 -0.92 11.82 -2.97
C ILE A 100 -0.98 10.38 -3.51
N PRO A 101 -1.73 9.47 -2.87
CA PRO A 101 -1.97 8.14 -3.43
C PRO A 101 -2.86 8.22 -4.67
N THR A 102 -2.58 7.40 -5.69
CA THR A 102 -3.36 7.32 -6.93
C THR A 102 -4.05 5.97 -7.08
N PRO A 103 -5.12 5.69 -6.30
CA PRO A 103 -5.85 4.44 -6.42
C PRO A 103 -6.62 4.41 -7.74
N ARG A 104 -6.50 3.32 -8.48
CA ARG A 104 -7.30 3.10 -9.69
C ARG A 104 -8.64 2.49 -9.31
N ALA A 105 -9.74 3.07 -9.81
CA ALA A 105 -11.08 2.53 -9.71
C ALA A 105 -11.78 2.58 -11.08
N THR A 106 -12.67 1.63 -11.34
CA THR A 106 -13.49 1.57 -12.58
C THR A 106 -14.99 1.54 -12.28
N THR A 107 -15.38 1.64 -11.01
CA THR A 107 -16.78 1.65 -10.56
C THR A 107 -16.95 2.74 -9.51
N VAL A 108 -18.15 3.31 -9.42
CA VAL A 108 -18.49 4.36 -8.45
C VAL A 108 -18.24 3.88 -7.01
N GLN A 109 -18.73 2.69 -6.66
CA GLN A 109 -18.51 2.10 -5.34
C GLN A 109 -17.03 2.04 -4.93
N ARG A 110 -16.12 1.76 -5.88
CA ARG A 110 -14.68 1.72 -5.60
C ARG A 110 -14.10 3.12 -5.45
N VAL A 111 -14.62 4.12 -6.16
CA VAL A 111 -14.25 5.51 -5.93
C VAL A 111 -14.67 5.94 -4.52
N GLU A 112 -15.93 5.69 -4.16
CA GLU A 112 -16.48 6.00 -2.84
C GLU A 112 -15.63 5.34 -1.73
N GLU A 113 -15.40 4.03 -1.82
CA GLU A 113 -14.55 3.29 -0.88
C GLU A 113 -13.15 3.92 -0.74
N ASN A 114 -12.48 4.20 -1.86
CA ASN A 114 -11.11 4.71 -1.88
C ASN A 114 -10.98 6.16 -1.36
N THR A 115 -12.07 6.92 -1.37
CA THR A 115 -12.11 8.32 -0.90
C THR A 115 -12.41 8.46 0.59
N MET A 116 -12.78 7.37 1.27
CA MET A 116 -13.08 7.42 2.70
C MET A 116 -11.80 7.61 3.53
N ASP A 117 -11.84 8.60 4.42
CA ASP A 117 -10.76 8.85 5.36
C ASP A 117 -10.77 7.81 6.48
N VAL A 118 -9.60 7.23 6.73
CA VAL A 118 -9.33 6.37 7.88
C VAL A 118 -8.22 7.01 8.66
N HIS A 119 -8.44 7.19 9.96
CA HIS A 119 -7.43 7.78 10.81
C HIS A 119 -6.32 6.75 11.15
N VAL A 120 -5.09 7.12 10.80
CA VAL A 120 -3.86 6.37 11.07
C VAL A 120 -3.00 7.26 11.95
N MET A 121 -2.73 6.81 13.17
CA MET A 121 -1.92 7.53 14.15
C MET A 121 -0.44 7.49 13.77
N ALA A 122 0.33 8.49 14.16
CA ALA A 122 1.76 8.56 13.87
C ALA A 122 2.54 7.36 14.42
N GLU A 123 2.12 6.83 15.58
CA GLU A 123 2.73 5.65 16.21
C GLU A 123 2.44 4.38 15.40
N GLU A 124 1.29 4.31 14.74
CA GLU A 124 0.89 3.18 13.90
C GLU A 124 1.68 3.15 12.60
N ILE A 125 2.03 4.31 12.02
CA ILE A 125 2.78 4.38 10.75
C ILE A 125 4.04 3.51 10.80
N LYS A 126 4.82 3.60 11.89
CA LYS A 126 6.09 2.85 12.05
C LYS A 126 5.87 1.35 12.24
N GLU A 127 4.83 0.96 12.98
CA GLU A 127 4.52 -0.45 13.19
C GLU A 127 3.99 -1.07 11.89
N ASP A 128 3.06 -0.37 11.25
CA ASP A 128 2.47 -0.73 9.97
C ASP A 128 3.54 -0.83 8.87
N GLN A 129 4.56 0.04 8.87
CA GLN A 129 5.67 0.00 7.92
C GLN A 129 6.41 -1.33 7.92
N ARG A 130 6.54 -2.01 9.08
CA ARG A 130 7.18 -3.33 9.16
C ARG A 130 6.39 -4.40 8.42
N ILE A 131 5.08 -4.23 8.30
CA ILE A 131 4.18 -5.15 7.60
C ILE A 131 4.10 -4.73 6.12
N PHE A 132 3.79 -3.46 5.86
CA PHE A 132 3.64 -2.92 4.51
C PHE A 132 4.94 -2.87 3.69
N GLY A 133 6.10 -2.82 4.35
CA GLY A 133 7.41 -2.84 3.70
C GLY A 133 7.88 -4.25 3.32
N GLN A 134 7.18 -5.31 3.76
CA GLN A 134 7.54 -6.67 3.36
C GLN A 134 7.10 -6.94 1.92
N ASP A 135 7.98 -7.49 1.10
CA ASP A 135 7.64 -7.95 -0.24
C ASP A 135 8.46 -9.19 -0.58
N ALA A 136 7.79 -10.31 -0.77
CA ALA A 136 8.42 -11.56 -1.19
C ALA A 136 9.12 -11.45 -2.56
N SER A 137 8.83 -10.39 -3.32
CA SER A 137 9.45 -10.09 -4.61
C SER A 137 10.47 -8.95 -4.59
N ALA A 138 10.82 -8.40 -3.41
CA ALA A 138 11.86 -7.38 -3.29
C ALA A 138 13.24 -7.99 -3.56
N GLY A 139 13.58 -8.00 -4.85
CA GLY A 139 14.90 -8.27 -5.43
C GLY A 139 15.06 -7.56 -6.76
N GLY A 140 14.33 -6.46 -6.99
CA GLY A 140 14.37 -5.65 -8.19
C GLY A 140 13.84 -4.24 -7.95
#